data_AF-A0ABD3PSW8-F1
#
_entry.id   AF-A0ABD3PSW8-F1
#
_cell.length_a   1.000
_cell.length_b   1.000
_cell.length_c   1.000
_cell.angle_alpha   90.00
_cell.angle_beta   90.00
_cell.angle_gamma   90.00
#
_symmetry.space_group_name_H-M   'P 1'
#
loop_
_entity.id
_entity.type
_entity.pdbx_description
1 polymer ?
#
loop_
_entity_poly.entity_id
_entity_poly.type
_entity_poly.pdbx_seq_one_letter_code
_entity_poly.pdbx_strand_id
1 'polypeptide(L)'
;MIAANMPTPIVIRDVNYAGERTNPNSVVRAGDGAVATSIRGPISPESNPTQSVRNHATTRMGDLSTSPRLFGYVFSFLSSAVALTSSVMFYVRGVFPANSSTLEESTIDRGINITKSELETLQERYNSMNFSGKLFFSSGGVVTQDYQVYGSIVVSGLLTAITLFVLFAHLDSFCCPNKFRYFFRDGSLSERNLILVLIVISAISLHISTSRFSVGEAQTNVFFSTWTNFISCAVNFEVWRTGAGRHFSFQNIIFDRDFPLKRHWFFMSIFTSITFLSMVDYLMNNQTPTTFSLCDTLCHSNIISNKSDWNCLKLSWQNKWLWMSLGLTVLSWGAFFMRRFVAVSKLVQQIAEMLIVSAQVAISGYVIVNLTGGRLDQISCPSNLYFSIWGSFFTGIWIFSSLLQTWGA
;
A
#
# COMPACT_ATOMS: atom_id res chain seq x y z
N MET A 1 -23.36 43.58 -32.43
CA MET A 1 -23.77 43.34 -31.03
C MET A 1 -23.54 41.88 -30.72
N ILE A 2 -22.50 41.58 -29.94
CA ILE A 2 -22.17 40.21 -29.52
C ILE A 2 -22.81 40.02 -28.14
N ALA A 3 -23.76 39.10 -28.03
CA ALA A 3 -24.39 38.75 -26.76
C ALA A 3 -23.42 37.89 -25.95
N ALA A 4 -22.99 38.40 -24.79
CA ALA A 4 -22.17 37.66 -23.84
C ALA A 4 -23.04 36.62 -23.12
N ASN A 5 -22.72 35.34 -23.29
CA ASN A 5 -23.28 34.26 -22.47
C ASN A 5 -22.72 34.38 -21.06
N MET A 6 -23.58 34.72 -20.10
CA MET A 6 -23.21 34.66 -18.68
C MET A 6 -23.13 33.20 -18.21
N PRO A 7 -22.14 32.86 -17.36
CA PRO A 7 -22.04 31.52 -16.80
C PRO A 7 -23.17 31.24 -15.81
N THR A 8 -23.70 30.03 -15.87
CA THR A 8 -24.72 29.50 -14.96
C THR A 8 -24.21 29.52 -13.51
N PRO A 9 -25.02 29.96 -12.53
CA PRO A 9 -24.60 30.00 -11.13
C PRO A 9 -24.35 28.59 -10.60
N ILE A 10 -23.19 28.41 -9.96
CA ILE A 10 -22.85 27.20 -9.21
C ILE A 10 -23.71 27.18 -7.95
N VAL A 11 -24.72 26.30 -7.94
CA VAL A 11 -25.53 26.01 -6.75
C VAL A 11 -24.75 25.04 -5.87
N ILE A 12 -24.15 25.55 -4.79
CA ILE A 12 -23.60 24.71 -3.73
C ILE A 12 -24.79 24.18 -2.92
N ARG A 13 -25.04 22.86 -3.01
CA ARG A 13 -26.02 22.19 -2.16
C ARG A 13 -25.33 21.71 -0.90
N ASP A 14 -25.78 22.22 0.25
CA ASP A 14 -25.45 21.62 1.53
C ASP A 14 -26.05 20.20 1.61
N VAL A 15 -25.16 19.23 1.80
CA VAL A 15 -25.54 17.83 2.00
C VAL A 15 -26.03 17.67 3.42
N ASN A 16 -27.31 17.97 3.65
CA ASN A 16 -27.97 17.62 4.89
C ASN A 16 -28.10 16.10 5.00
N TYR A 17 -27.59 15.60 6.13
CA TYR A 17 -27.69 14.24 6.63
C TYR A 17 -29.16 13.90 6.93
N ALA A 18 -29.88 13.39 5.93
CA ALA A 18 -31.05 12.52 6.13
C ALA A 18 -31.43 11.91 4.77
N GLY A 19 -31.51 10.58 4.71
CA GLY A 19 -31.90 9.83 3.52
C GLY A 19 -33.39 9.97 3.19
N GLU A 20 -33.82 11.18 2.82
CA GLU A 20 -35.15 11.43 2.29
C GLU A 20 -35.03 11.72 0.79
N ARG A 21 -35.51 10.78 -0.04
CA ARG A 21 -35.63 11.02 -1.48
C ARG A 21 -36.66 12.13 -1.67
N THR A 22 -36.21 13.33 -2.04
CA THR A 22 -37.10 14.38 -2.53
C THR A 22 -37.82 13.89 -3.78
N ASN A 23 -39.14 13.79 -3.68
CA ASN A 23 -40.04 13.45 -4.77
C ASN A 23 -39.97 14.56 -5.85
N PRO A 24 -39.60 14.26 -7.11
CA PRO A 24 -39.36 15.28 -8.13
C PRO A 24 -40.61 16.03 -8.62
N ASN A 25 -41.79 15.77 -8.06
CA ASN A 25 -43.06 16.35 -8.52
C ASN A 25 -43.58 17.55 -7.71
N SER A 26 -42.79 18.14 -6.81
CA SER A 26 -43.20 19.38 -6.10
C SER A 26 -42.56 20.64 -6.70
N VAL A 27 -42.81 20.87 -8.00
CA VAL A 27 -42.64 22.20 -8.58
C VAL A 27 -43.94 22.97 -8.34
N VAL A 28 -44.02 23.68 -7.21
CA VAL A 28 -45.06 24.69 -7.00
C VAL A 28 -44.67 25.91 -7.82
N ARG A 29 -45.27 26.06 -9.00
CA ARG A 29 -45.25 27.30 -9.78
C ARG A 29 -46.40 28.16 -9.30
N ALA A 30 -46.08 29.24 -8.59
CA ALA A 30 -47.01 30.35 -8.38
C ALA A 30 -47.02 31.22 -9.64
N GLY A 31 -48.21 31.52 -10.17
CA GLY A 31 -48.38 32.44 -11.29
C GLY A 31 -49.66 32.21 -12.10
N ASP A 32 -50.71 32.91 -11.69
CA ASP A 32 -51.81 33.50 -12.45
C ASP A 32 -52.72 32.64 -13.35
N GLY A 33 -53.95 32.45 -12.86
CA GLY A 33 -55.17 32.65 -13.63
C GLY A 33 -55.67 31.51 -14.53
N ALA A 34 -56.61 30.71 -14.03
CA ALA A 34 -57.91 30.44 -14.69
C ALA A 34 -58.69 29.35 -13.94
N VAL A 35 -60.00 29.56 -13.90
CA VAL A 35 -61.03 28.77 -13.24
C VAL A 35 -61.16 27.38 -13.88
N ALA A 36 -61.15 26.32 -13.06
CA ALA A 36 -61.76 25.04 -13.39
C ALA A 36 -62.32 24.39 -12.12
N THR A 37 -63.64 24.49 -11.98
CA THR A 37 -64.46 23.70 -11.05
C THR A 37 -64.43 22.23 -11.46
N SER A 38 -63.95 21.34 -10.60
CA SER A 38 -64.13 19.89 -10.74
C SER A 38 -64.35 19.23 -9.37
N ILE A 39 -65.63 19.00 -9.08
CA ILE A 39 -66.24 17.84 -8.42
C ILE A 39 -65.46 17.19 -7.26
N ARG A 40 -65.87 17.57 -6.03
CA ARG A 40 -65.64 16.80 -4.80
C ARG A 40 -66.42 15.48 -4.87
N GLY A 41 -65.73 14.37 -5.01
CA GLY A 41 -66.21 13.06 -4.53
C GLY A 41 -65.71 12.80 -3.10
N PRO A 42 -66.47 12.11 -2.23
CA PRO A 42 -66.01 11.75 -0.91
C PRO A 42 -64.99 10.61 -1.01
N ILE A 43 -63.72 10.92 -0.75
CA ILE A 43 -62.66 9.91 -0.62
C ILE A 43 -62.74 9.36 0.81
N SER A 44 -63.15 8.10 0.92
CA SER A 44 -62.98 7.29 2.13
C SER A 44 -61.49 7.27 2.53
N PRO A 45 -61.14 7.44 3.81
CA PRO A 45 -59.77 7.28 4.25
C PRO A 45 -59.42 5.79 4.21
N GLU A 46 -58.79 5.37 3.12
CA GLU A 46 -58.15 4.08 2.99
C GLU A 46 -56.93 4.08 3.93
N SER A 47 -57.09 3.41 5.07
CA SER A 47 -56.04 3.19 6.05
C SER A 47 -54.91 2.38 5.41
N ASN A 48 -53.88 3.04 4.89
CA ASN A 48 -52.64 2.40 4.45
C ASN A 48 -51.98 1.65 5.62
N PRO A 49 -51.95 0.30 5.63
CA PRO A 49 -51.31 -0.47 6.69
C PRO A 49 -49.85 -0.78 6.32
N THR A 50 -49.08 0.21 5.88
CA THR A 50 -47.70 0.01 5.38
C THR A 50 -46.64 0.93 5.98
N GLN A 51 -46.98 1.74 6.98
CA GLN A 51 -46.00 2.62 7.64
C GLN A 51 -45.44 2.13 8.99
N SER A 52 -45.77 0.92 9.47
CA SER A 52 -45.21 0.40 10.73
C SER A 52 -44.02 -0.55 10.58
N VAL A 53 -43.65 -0.97 9.36
CA VAL A 53 -42.58 -1.99 9.18
C VAL A 53 -41.16 -1.38 9.09
N ARG A 54 -41.02 -0.05 8.93
CA ARG A 54 -39.69 0.57 8.71
C ARG A 54 -38.90 0.93 9.97
N ASN A 55 -39.48 0.81 11.16
CA ASN A 55 -38.81 1.21 12.41
C ASN A 55 -38.25 0.05 13.25
N HIS A 56 -38.35 -1.20 12.79
CA HIS A 56 -37.80 -2.36 13.52
C HIS A 56 -36.41 -2.82 13.06
N ALA A 57 -35.82 -2.19 12.04
CA ALA A 57 -34.48 -2.54 11.56
C ALA A 57 -33.34 -1.88 12.36
N THR A 58 -33.64 -0.94 13.27
CA THR A 58 -32.61 -0.16 14.00
C THR A 58 -32.26 -0.69 15.39
N THR A 59 -32.95 -1.72 15.90
CA THR A 59 -32.75 -2.24 17.27
C THR A 59 -32.16 -3.64 17.39
N ARG A 60 -31.95 -4.37 16.28
CA ARG A 60 -31.01 -5.50 16.28
C ARG A 60 -29.61 -4.94 16.07
N MET A 61 -28.96 -4.48 17.14
CA MET A 61 -27.50 -4.37 17.14
C MET A 61 -26.96 -5.76 16.79
N GLY A 62 -26.48 -5.93 15.55
CA GLY A 62 -25.88 -7.17 15.09
C GLY A 62 -24.78 -7.57 16.07
N ASP A 63 -24.74 -8.86 16.40
CA ASP A 63 -23.75 -9.38 17.33
C ASP A 63 -22.34 -9.08 16.79
N LEU A 64 -21.55 -8.32 17.54
CA LEU A 64 -20.20 -7.87 17.13
C LEU A 64 -19.27 -9.04 16.82
N SER A 65 -19.52 -10.18 17.47
CA SER A 65 -18.83 -11.45 17.26
C SER A 65 -18.97 -11.98 15.81
N THR A 66 -20.01 -11.55 15.08
CA THR A 66 -20.28 -11.97 13.70
C THR A 66 -19.83 -10.95 12.65
N SER A 67 -19.20 -9.84 13.07
CA SER A 67 -18.75 -8.82 12.13
C SER A 67 -17.62 -9.37 11.24
N PRO A 68 -17.70 -9.23 9.90
CA PRO A 68 -16.62 -9.60 8.99
C PRO A 68 -15.29 -8.88 9.31
N ARG A 69 -15.37 -7.75 10.04
CA ARG A 69 -14.23 -6.95 10.50
C ARG A 69 -13.40 -7.67 11.56
N LEU A 70 -14.02 -8.54 12.35
CA LEU A 70 -13.34 -9.35 13.36
C LEU A 70 -12.26 -10.21 12.70
N PHE A 71 -12.55 -10.76 11.52
CA PHE A 71 -11.61 -11.54 10.74
C PHE A 71 -10.36 -10.74 10.32
N GLY A 72 -10.55 -9.47 9.94
CA GLY A 72 -9.44 -8.56 9.64
C GLY A 72 -8.55 -8.30 10.86
N TYR A 73 -9.15 -8.10 12.04
CA TYR A 73 -8.39 -7.97 13.29
C TYR A 73 -7.67 -9.26 13.68
N VAL A 74 -8.29 -10.44 13.47
CA VAL A 74 -7.64 -11.74 13.74
C VAL A 74 -6.42 -11.93 12.85
N PHE A 75 -6.56 -11.68 11.54
CA PHE A 75 -5.41 -11.77 10.64
C PHE A 75 -4.32 -10.76 10.97
N SER A 76 -4.70 -9.52 11.28
CA SER A 76 -3.75 -8.48 11.69
C SER A 76 -2.98 -8.89 12.95
N PHE A 77 -3.66 -9.47 13.95
CA PHE A 77 -3.04 -10.04 15.14
C PHE A 77 -2.08 -11.19 14.81
N LEU A 78 -2.53 -12.20 14.07
CA LEU A 78 -1.70 -13.36 13.73
C LEU A 78 -0.45 -12.95 12.93
N SER A 79 -0.62 -12.09 11.93
CA SER A 79 0.49 -11.61 11.11
C SER A 79 1.47 -10.77 11.92
N SER A 80 1.00 -9.83 12.76
CA SER A 80 1.91 -9.05 13.61
C SER A 80 2.60 -9.90 14.68
N ALA A 81 1.94 -10.93 15.22
CA ALA A 81 2.54 -11.87 16.17
C ALA A 81 3.63 -12.74 15.51
N VAL A 82 3.41 -13.20 14.28
CA VAL A 82 4.43 -13.93 13.50
C VAL A 82 5.61 -13.02 13.19
N ALA A 83 5.38 -11.77 12.77
CA ALA A 83 6.44 -10.79 12.53
C ALA A 83 7.25 -10.54 13.82
N LEU A 84 6.58 -10.29 14.95
CA LEU A 84 7.22 -10.10 16.26
C LEU A 84 8.08 -11.30 16.65
N THR A 85 7.50 -12.50 16.64
CA THR A 85 8.20 -13.73 17.05
C THR A 85 9.39 -14.00 16.15
N SER A 86 9.22 -13.76 14.85
CA SER A 86 10.28 -13.90 13.85
C SER A 86 11.42 -12.92 14.10
N SER A 87 11.14 -11.62 14.29
CA SER A 87 12.15 -10.60 14.58
C SER A 87 12.86 -10.83 15.92
N VAL A 88 12.15 -11.31 16.95
CA VAL A 88 12.76 -11.70 18.23
C VAL A 88 13.67 -12.92 18.04
N MET A 89 13.24 -13.93 17.30
CA MET A 89 14.07 -15.10 17.01
C MET A 89 15.30 -14.73 16.19
N PHE A 90 15.17 -13.80 15.23
CA PHE A 90 16.29 -13.24 14.49
C PHE A 90 17.29 -12.58 15.43
N TYR A 91 16.82 -11.73 16.34
CA TYR A 91 17.66 -11.06 17.33
C TYR A 91 18.37 -12.05 18.28
N VAL A 92 17.64 -13.04 18.79
CA VAL A 92 18.19 -14.00 19.77
C VAL A 92 19.17 -14.99 19.13
N ARG A 93 18.92 -15.43 17.90
CA ARG A 93 19.67 -16.52 17.25
C ARG A 93 20.68 -16.07 16.19
N GLY A 94 20.51 -14.88 15.63
CA GLY A 94 21.10 -14.51 14.35
C GLY A 94 21.65 -13.10 14.35
N VAL A 95 22.06 -12.59 15.49
CA VAL A 95 22.66 -11.26 15.57
C VAL A 95 24.05 -11.37 16.19
N PHE A 96 25.05 -11.53 15.34
CA PHE A 96 26.44 -11.31 15.72
C PHE A 96 26.80 -9.85 15.41
N PRO A 97 27.48 -9.14 16.32
CA PRO A 97 28.06 -7.85 16.00
C PRO A 97 28.95 -8.06 14.79
N ALA A 98 28.65 -7.36 13.71
CA ALA A 98 29.45 -7.51 12.54
C ALA A 98 30.87 -6.98 12.84
N ASN A 99 31.87 -7.84 12.64
CA ASN A 99 33.28 -7.55 12.87
C ASN A 99 34.10 -8.30 11.81
N SER A 100 35.38 -7.99 11.70
CA SER A 100 36.22 -8.57 10.63
C SER A 100 36.28 -10.09 10.68
N SER A 101 36.33 -10.67 11.86
CA SER A 101 36.33 -12.13 12.05
C SER A 101 35.03 -12.79 11.57
N THR A 102 33.87 -12.22 11.90
CA THR A 102 32.56 -12.79 11.47
C THR A 102 32.31 -12.58 9.97
N LEU A 103 32.82 -11.49 9.41
CA LEU A 103 32.79 -11.28 7.96
C LEU A 103 33.65 -12.31 7.24
N GLU A 104 34.90 -12.50 7.69
CA GLU A 104 35.83 -13.48 7.13
C GLU A 104 35.25 -14.90 7.22
N GLU A 105 34.78 -15.30 8.40
CA GLU A 105 34.11 -16.59 8.64
C GLU A 105 32.90 -16.78 7.72
N SER A 106 32.01 -15.78 7.62
CA SER A 106 30.84 -15.86 6.74
C SER A 106 31.19 -15.98 5.26
N THR A 107 32.30 -15.38 4.83
CA THR A 107 32.74 -15.45 3.43
C THR A 107 33.41 -16.78 3.10
N ILE A 108 34.17 -17.34 4.04
CA ILE A 108 34.73 -18.69 3.96
C ILE A 108 33.60 -19.73 3.93
N ASP A 109 32.61 -19.62 4.80
CA ASP A 109 31.44 -20.52 4.84
C ASP A 109 30.64 -20.52 3.53
N ARG A 110 30.68 -19.41 2.79
CA ARG A 110 30.06 -19.27 1.47
C ARG A 110 30.96 -19.72 0.31
N GLY A 111 32.18 -20.19 0.60
CA GLY A 111 33.15 -20.61 -0.41
C GLY A 111 33.70 -19.45 -1.24
N ILE A 112 33.64 -18.22 -0.72
CA ILE A 112 34.12 -17.02 -1.41
C ILE A 112 35.54 -16.75 -0.95
N ASN A 113 36.52 -16.97 -1.83
CA ASN A 113 37.91 -16.62 -1.57
C ASN A 113 38.09 -15.11 -1.70
N ILE A 114 38.18 -14.43 -0.55
CA ILE A 114 38.43 -12.99 -0.48
C ILE A 114 39.92 -12.75 -0.29
N THR A 115 40.49 -11.90 -1.13
CA THR A 115 41.88 -11.45 -0.97
C THR A 115 42.02 -10.52 0.25
N LYS A 116 43.20 -10.49 0.86
CA LYS A 116 43.44 -9.63 2.04
C LYS A 116 43.11 -8.15 1.78
N SER A 117 43.42 -7.64 0.60
CA SER A 117 43.08 -6.28 0.18
C SER A 117 41.57 -6.02 0.06
N GLU A 118 40.80 -7.02 -0.38
CA GLU A 118 39.33 -6.93 -0.43
C GLU A 118 38.74 -6.98 0.97
N LEU A 119 39.30 -7.80 1.86
CA LEU A 119 38.88 -7.86 3.27
C LEU A 119 39.13 -6.53 3.98
N GLU A 120 40.29 -5.91 3.80
CA GLU A 120 40.62 -4.58 4.34
C GLU A 120 39.65 -3.51 3.82
N THR A 121 39.34 -3.56 2.52
CA THR A 121 38.36 -2.65 1.90
C THR A 121 36.96 -2.86 2.46
N LEU A 122 36.52 -4.11 2.63
CA LEU A 122 35.22 -4.42 3.23
C LEU A 122 35.17 -4.00 4.70
N GLN A 123 36.26 -4.12 5.43
CA GLN A 123 36.35 -3.70 6.83
C GLN A 123 36.31 -2.19 6.98
N GLU A 124 36.99 -1.43 6.12
CA GLU A 124 36.91 0.04 6.11
C GLU A 124 35.47 0.51 5.82
N ARG A 125 34.80 -0.13 4.86
CA ARG A 125 33.38 0.10 4.54
C ARG A 125 32.46 -0.28 5.70
N TYR A 126 32.75 -1.40 6.35
CA TYR A 126 32.00 -1.83 7.50
C TYR A 126 32.12 -0.82 8.65
N ASN A 127 33.33 -0.35 8.93
CA ASN A 127 33.60 0.67 9.94
C ASN A 127 32.90 2.00 9.61
N SER A 128 32.79 2.37 8.33
CA SER A 128 32.07 3.59 7.93
C SER A 128 30.55 3.46 8.09
N MET A 129 29.96 2.30 7.79
CA MET A 129 28.54 2.03 8.07
C MET A 129 28.25 1.86 9.56
N ASN A 130 29.19 1.31 10.33
CA ASN A 130 29.06 1.19 11.78
C ASN A 130 29.03 2.57 12.49
N PHE A 131 29.50 3.63 11.81
CA PHE A 131 29.40 5.02 12.29
C PHE A 131 27.95 5.54 12.30
N SER A 132 27.07 5.02 11.44
CA SER A 132 25.65 5.42 11.38
C SER A 132 24.71 4.52 12.21
N GLY A 133 25.19 3.38 12.70
CA GLY A 133 24.45 2.47 13.58
C GLY A 133 25.13 1.11 13.68
N LYS A 134 24.86 0.33 14.75
CA LYS A 134 25.46 -1.01 14.86
C LYS A 134 24.88 -1.91 13.78
N LEU A 135 25.75 -2.61 13.07
CA LEU A 135 25.36 -3.60 12.07
C LEU A 135 25.42 -5.01 12.64
N PHE A 136 24.52 -5.85 12.16
CA PHE A 136 24.39 -7.24 12.56
C PHE A 136 24.48 -8.16 11.34
N PHE A 137 25.21 -9.26 11.48
CA PHE A 137 25.17 -10.35 10.51
C PHE A 137 24.16 -11.39 10.95
N SER A 138 23.21 -11.67 10.06
CA SER A 138 22.39 -12.87 10.14
C SER A 138 23.21 -14.13 9.93
N SER A 139 22.71 -15.27 10.41
CA SER A 139 23.29 -16.59 10.13
C SER A 139 23.42 -16.88 8.62
N GLY A 140 22.60 -16.20 7.81
CA GLY A 140 22.66 -16.26 6.37
C GLY A 140 23.63 -15.26 5.75
N GLY A 141 24.46 -14.53 6.49
CA GLY A 141 25.41 -13.53 5.96
C GLY A 141 24.76 -12.24 5.42
N VAL A 142 23.47 -12.02 5.66
CA VAL A 142 22.77 -10.77 5.33
C VAL A 142 23.05 -9.74 6.42
N VAL A 143 23.44 -8.54 6.02
CA VAL A 143 23.68 -7.39 6.91
C VAL A 143 22.36 -6.73 7.28
N THR A 144 22.16 -6.48 8.56
CA THR A 144 20.97 -5.81 9.09
C THR A 144 21.34 -4.66 10.03
N GLN A 145 20.61 -3.54 9.95
CA GLN A 145 20.82 -2.38 10.84
C GLN A 145 20.12 -2.58 12.20
N ASP A 146 20.79 -2.21 13.29
CA ASP A 146 20.30 -2.39 14.65
C ASP A 146 18.94 -1.73 14.92
N TYR A 147 18.76 -0.48 14.52
CA TYR A 147 17.51 0.24 14.71
C TYR A 147 16.35 -0.39 13.93
N GLN A 148 16.63 -1.07 12.82
CA GLN A 148 15.60 -1.79 12.06
C GLN A 148 15.22 -3.10 12.76
N VAL A 149 16.16 -3.76 13.44
CA VAL A 149 15.85 -4.93 14.30
C VAL A 149 14.96 -4.50 15.47
N TYR A 150 15.40 -3.51 16.25
CA TYR A 150 14.62 -3.03 17.40
C TYR A 150 13.29 -2.43 16.97
N GLY A 151 13.29 -1.63 15.89
CA GLY A 151 12.10 -1.03 15.33
C GLY A 151 11.09 -2.09 14.86
N SER A 152 11.56 -3.15 14.20
CA SER A 152 10.69 -4.26 13.78
C SER A 152 10.04 -4.97 14.98
N ILE A 153 10.82 -5.23 16.05
CA ILE A 153 10.30 -5.84 17.29
C ILE A 153 9.27 -4.91 17.96
N VAL A 154 9.63 -3.64 18.16
CA VAL A 154 8.77 -2.67 18.87
C VAL A 154 7.47 -2.43 18.12
N VAL A 155 7.53 -2.17 16.81
CA VAL A 155 6.34 -1.85 16.03
C VAL A 155 5.44 -3.07 15.83
N SER A 156 6.02 -4.26 15.58
CA SER A 156 5.24 -5.50 15.50
C SER A 156 4.62 -5.86 16.86
N GLY A 157 5.33 -5.63 17.96
CA GLY A 157 4.82 -5.81 19.32
C GLY A 157 3.66 -4.88 19.64
N LEU A 158 3.77 -3.60 19.28
CA LEU A 158 2.70 -2.62 19.45
C LEU A 158 1.45 -3.01 18.64
N LEU A 159 1.62 -3.40 17.37
CA LEU A 159 0.52 -3.88 16.53
C LEU A 159 -0.15 -5.12 17.11
N THR A 160 0.65 -6.09 17.59
CA THR A 160 0.15 -7.31 18.24
C THR A 160 -0.68 -6.97 19.48
N ALA A 161 -0.18 -6.08 20.33
CA ALA A 161 -0.87 -5.68 21.56
C ALA A 161 -2.18 -4.94 21.28
N ILE A 162 -2.19 -3.98 20.35
CA ILE A 162 -3.40 -3.22 19.99
C ILE A 162 -4.44 -4.16 19.36
N THR A 163 -4.04 -5.01 18.43
CA THR A 163 -4.97 -5.92 17.75
C THR A 163 -5.52 -6.98 18.70
N LEU A 164 -4.69 -7.53 19.59
CA LEU A 164 -5.13 -8.43 20.66
C LEU A 164 -6.15 -7.75 21.59
N PHE A 165 -5.91 -6.50 21.99
CA PHE A 165 -6.86 -5.73 22.78
C PHE A 165 -8.19 -5.55 22.04
N VAL A 166 -8.16 -5.25 20.73
CA VAL A 166 -9.37 -5.14 19.90
C VAL A 166 -10.12 -6.48 19.82
N LEU A 167 -9.40 -7.60 19.67
CA LEU A 167 -10.00 -8.93 19.68
C LEU A 167 -10.68 -9.23 21.02
N PHE A 168 -10.00 -8.95 22.14
CA PHE A 168 -10.62 -9.07 23.45
C PHE A 168 -11.85 -8.17 23.58
N ALA A 169 -11.80 -6.93 23.12
CA ALA A 169 -12.95 -6.03 23.16
C ALA A 169 -14.15 -6.51 22.32
N HIS A 170 -13.91 -7.27 21.24
CA HIS A 170 -14.99 -7.88 20.44
C HIS A 170 -15.54 -9.17 21.06
N LEU A 171 -14.70 -9.96 21.74
CA LEU A 171 -15.08 -11.20 22.41
C LEU A 171 -15.66 -10.97 23.81
N ASP A 172 -15.30 -9.85 24.45
CA ASP A 172 -15.68 -9.51 25.81
C ASP A 172 -17.15 -9.07 25.88
N SER A 173 -17.98 -10.04 26.24
CA SER A 173 -19.37 -9.84 26.65
C SER A 173 -19.50 -9.55 28.15
N PHE A 174 -18.40 -9.59 28.92
CA PHE A 174 -18.42 -9.63 30.39
C PHE A 174 -18.02 -8.31 31.06
N CYS A 175 -16.93 -7.63 30.69
CA CYS A 175 -16.46 -6.47 31.46
C CYS A 175 -17.15 -5.16 31.05
N CYS A 176 -17.36 -4.90 29.75
CA CYS A 176 -17.88 -3.61 29.25
C CYS A 176 -18.70 -3.67 27.94
N PRO A 177 -19.71 -4.55 27.82
CA PRO A 177 -20.41 -4.81 26.54
C PRO A 177 -21.03 -3.55 25.92
N ASN A 178 -21.61 -2.65 26.73
CA ASN A 178 -22.25 -1.43 26.23
C ASN A 178 -21.25 -0.42 25.65
N LYS A 179 -20.05 -0.30 26.26
CA LYS A 179 -19.02 0.64 25.78
C LYS A 179 -18.37 0.15 24.50
N PHE A 180 -18.05 -1.15 24.42
CA PHE A 180 -17.47 -1.73 23.21
C PHE A 180 -18.48 -1.75 22.06
N ARG A 181 -19.76 -2.01 22.33
CA ARG A 181 -20.82 -1.85 21.32
C ARG A 181 -20.93 -0.46 20.76
N TYR A 182 -20.77 0.57 21.59
CA TYR A 182 -20.73 1.94 21.10
C TYR A 182 -19.47 2.21 20.25
N PHE A 183 -18.31 1.75 20.72
CA PHE A 183 -17.03 2.00 20.06
C PHE A 183 -16.91 1.33 18.69
N PHE A 184 -17.36 0.08 18.54
CA PHE A 184 -17.24 -0.75 17.34
C PHE A 184 -18.54 -0.85 16.51
N ARG A 185 -19.50 0.04 16.77
CA ARG A 185 -20.72 0.13 15.96
C ARG A 185 -20.36 0.46 14.51
N ASP A 186 -21.07 -0.13 13.56
CA ASP A 186 -20.95 0.25 12.15
C ASP A 186 -21.08 1.78 11.97
N GLY A 187 -20.11 2.38 11.27
CA GLY A 187 -20.04 3.83 11.10
C GLY A 187 -19.51 4.62 12.29
N SER A 188 -19.10 3.97 13.38
CA SER A 188 -18.45 4.61 14.53
C SER A 188 -17.18 5.37 14.10
N LEU A 189 -17.09 6.64 14.50
CA LEU A 189 -15.90 7.46 14.28
C LEU A 189 -14.69 6.94 15.05
N SER A 190 -14.91 6.34 16.21
CA SER A 190 -13.84 5.83 17.06
C SER A 190 -13.16 4.62 16.43
N GLU A 191 -13.95 3.67 15.92
CA GLU A 191 -13.42 2.52 15.17
C GLU A 191 -12.71 2.97 13.89
N ARG A 192 -13.28 3.92 13.14
CA ARG A 192 -12.62 4.50 11.96
C ARG A 192 -11.23 5.02 12.28
N ASN A 193 -11.13 5.84 13.32
CA ASN A 193 -9.86 6.47 13.70
C ASN A 193 -8.87 5.41 14.18
N LEU A 194 -9.33 4.39 14.92
CA LEU A 194 -8.50 3.24 15.32
C LEU A 194 -7.95 2.49 14.10
N ILE A 195 -8.79 2.17 13.10
CA ILE A 195 -8.33 1.47 11.90
C ILE A 195 -7.33 2.33 11.11
N LEU A 196 -7.58 3.64 10.99
CA LEU A 196 -6.63 4.56 10.33
C LEU A 196 -5.27 4.59 11.06
N VAL A 197 -5.28 4.60 12.39
CA VAL A 197 -4.06 4.49 13.20
C VAL A 197 -3.36 3.15 12.93
N LEU A 198 -4.09 2.04 12.87
CA LEU A 198 -3.52 0.72 12.52
C LEU A 198 -2.90 0.70 11.11
N ILE A 199 -3.53 1.36 10.12
CA ILE A 199 -2.95 1.51 8.77
C ILE A 199 -1.64 2.29 8.83
N VAL A 200 -1.59 3.39 9.58
CA VAL A 200 -0.36 4.19 9.69
C VAL A 200 0.75 3.40 10.40
N ILE A 201 0.46 2.76 11.53
CA ILE A 201 1.45 1.96 12.26
C ILE A 201 1.91 0.76 11.41
N SER A 202 1.00 0.09 10.67
CA SER A 202 1.39 -1.00 9.78
C SER A 202 2.21 -0.53 8.58
N ALA A 203 1.98 0.67 8.05
CA ALA A 203 2.84 1.27 7.02
C ALA A 203 4.25 1.59 7.56
N ILE A 204 4.34 2.09 8.81
CA ILE A 204 5.63 2.29 9.49
C ILE A 204 6.33 0.94 9.69
N SER A 205 5.59 -0.08 10.15
CA SER A 205 6.10 -1.45 10.31
C SER A 205 6.65 -1.98 9.00
N LEU A 206 5.91 -1.76 7.91
CA LEU A 206 6.30 -2.14 6.56
C LEU A 206 7.62 -1.51 6.20
N HIS A 207 7.74 -0.18 6.30
CA HIS A 207 8.98 0.51 5.99
C HIS A 207 10.15 -0.04 6.82
N ILE A 208 10.06 -0.05 8.15
CA ILE A 208 11.15 -0.49 9.04
C ILE A 208 11.55 -1.95 8.80
N SER A 209 10.57 -2.82 8.52
CA SER A 209 10.80 -4.27 8.44
C SER A 209 11.13 -4.77 7.04
N THR A 210 11.00 -3.94 6.01
CA THR A 210 11.20 -4.36 4.60
C THR A 210 12.04 -3.39 3.77
N SER A 211 12.52 -2.29 4.36
CA SER A 211 13.53 -1.39 3.78
C SER A 211 14.88 -2.10 3.60
N ARG A 212 15.83 -1.41 2.97
CA ARG A 212 17.18 -1.95 2.80
C ARG A 212 17.85 -2.21 4.15
N PHE A 213 18.56 -3.33 4.27
CA PHE A 213 19.22 -3.81 5.49
C PHE A 213 18.25 -4.16 6.63
N SER A 214 16.98 -4.44 6.31
CA SER A 214 15.96 -4.75 7.33
C SER A 214 15.90 -6.22 7.66
N VAL A 215 15.22 -6.53 8.75
CA VAL A 215 14.97 -7.91 9.18
C VAL A 215 14.20 -8.70 8.11
N GLY A 216 13.31 -8.08 7.35
CA GLY A 216 12.54 -8.75 6.30
C GLY A 216 13.38 -9.21 5.12
N GLU A 217 14.48 -8.52 4.80
CA GLU A 217 15.43 -9.01 3.78
C GLU A 217 16.10 -10.30 4.27
N ALA A 218 16.48 -10.37 5.55
CA ALA A 218 17.13 -11.54 6.11
C ALA A 218 16.15 -12.66 6.51
N GLN A 219 14.87 -12.34 6.73
CA GLN A 219 13.86 -13.26 7.24
C GLN A 219 12.50 -13.07 6.55
N THR A 220 12.23 -13.97 5.61
CA THR A 220 11.02 -14.00 4.77
C THR A 220 9.70 -13.95 5.55
N ASN A 221 9.65 -14.56 6.74
CA ASN A 221 8.46 -14.51 7.60
C ASN A 221 8.12 -13.08 8.04
N VAL A 222 9.14 -12.27 8.38
CA VAL A 222 8.95 -10.86 8.76
C VAL A 222 8.47 -10.07 7.55
N PHE A 223 9.07 -10.30 6.37
CA PHE A 223 8.67 -9.65 5.12
C PHE A 223 7.19 -9.87 4.80
N PHE A 224 6.77 -11.14 4.67
CA PHE A 224 5.40 -11.45 4.27
C PHE A 224 4.40 -11.09 5.35
N SER A 225 4.68 -11.36 6.62
CA SER A 225 3.73 -11.08 7.70
C SER A 225 3.48 -9.58 7.86
N THR A 226 4.49 -8.74 7.64
CA THR A 226 4.31 -7.28 7.69
C THR A 226 3.44 -6.78 6.53
N TRP A 227 3.65 -7.30 5.31
CA TRP A 227 2.79 -7.03 4.16
C TRP A 227 1.35 -7.51 4.37
N THR A 228 1.16 -8.75 4.86
CA THR A 228 -0.16 -9.30 5.16
C THR A 228 -0.88 -8.46 6.21
N ASN A 229 -0.17 -8.00 7.24
CA ASN A 229 -0.76 -7.14 8.26
C ASN A 229 -1.23 -5.80 7.70
N PHE A 230 -0.40 -5.14 6.86
CA PHE A 230 -0.78 -3.89 6.19
C PHE A 230 -2.02 -4.06 5.31
N ILE A 231 -2.04 -5.12 4.49
CA ILE A 231 -3.19 -5.44 3.62
C ILE A 231 -4.43 -5.73 4.47
N SER A 232 -4.30 -6.48 5.56
CA SER A 232 -5.42 -6.77 6.46
C SER A 232 -6.01 -5.48 7.04
N CYS A 233 -5.18 -4.54 7.50
CA CYS A 233 -5.63 -3.24 8.00
C CYS A 233 -6.36 -2.43 6.93
N ALA A 234 -5.83 -2.38 5.70
CA ALA A 234 -6.44 -1.68 4.58
C ALA A 234 -7.80 -2.30 4.18
N VAL A 235 -7.88 -3.63 4.10
CA VAL A 235 -9.13 -4.35 3.84
C VAL A 235 -10.13 -4.13 4.98
N ASN A 236 -9.69 -4.09 6.23
CA ASN A 236 -10.59 -3.89 7.36
C ASN A 236 -11.19 -2.47 7.37
N PHE A 237 -10.41 -1.45 6.99
CA PHE A 237 -10.92 -0.09 6.78
C PHE A 237 -11.99 -0.05 5.70
N GLU A 238 -11.79 -0.83 4.65
CA GLU A 238 -12.73 -0.96 3.56
C GLU A 238 -14.03 -1.63 3.99
N VAL A 239 -13.96 -2.73 4.76
CA VAL A 239 -15.15 -3.38 5.32
C VAL A 239 -15.89 -2.43 6.27
N TRP A 240 -15.18 -1.69 7.12
CA TRP A 240 -15.78 -0.64 7.96
C TRP A 240 -16.51 0.41 7.14
N ARG A 241 -15.89 0.87 6.05
CA ARG A 241 -16.46 1.91 5.18
C ARG A 241 -17.74 1.43 4.50
N THR A 242 -17.75 0.20 3.99
CA THR A 242 -18.93 -0.42 3.38
C THR A 242 -20.04 -0.62 4.42
N GLY A 243 -19.70 -1.09 5.63
CA GLY A 243 -20.64 -1.20 6.76
C GLY A 243 -21.24 0.15 7.18
N ALA A 244 -20.48 1.24 7.05
CA ALA A 244 -20.94 2.61 7.30
C ALA A 244 -21.84 3.18 6.18
N GLY A 245 -22.23 2.39 5.17
CA GLY A 245 -23.08 2.83 4.06
C GLY A 245 -22.40 3.80 3.09
N ARG A 246 -21.06 3.88 3.09
CA ARG A 246 -20.34 4.78 2.18
C ARG A 246 -20.10 4.07 0.84
N HIS A 247 -20.84 4.53 -0.18
CA HIS A 247 -20.92 3.88 -1.50
C HIS A 247 -19.67 4.00 -2.38
N PHE A 248 -18.73 4.89 -2.07
CA PHE A 248 -17.42 4.84 -2.75
C PHE A 248 -16.60 3.78 -2.07
N SER A 249 -16.59 2.59 -2.66
CA SER A 249 -15.87 1.38 -2.34
C SER A 249 -14.39 1.34 -2.79
N PHE A 250 -13.46 0.66 -2.12
CA PHE A 250 -12.17 0.23 -2.68
C PHE A 250 -12.43 -1.09 -3.40
N GLN A 251 -13.32 -1.91 -2.86
CA GLN A 251 -13.98 -3.00 -3.57
C GLN A 251 -14.72 -2.49 -4.80
N ASN A 252 -15.37 -1.32 -4.76
CA ASN A 252 -15.97 -0.76 -5.98
C ASN A 252 -14.94 -0.23 -6.98
N ILE A 253 -13.66 -0.08 -6.60
CA ILE A 253 -12.57 0.27 -7.53
C ILE A 253 -11.88 -1.01 -8.05
N ILE A 254 -11.72 -2.02 -7.20
CA ILE A 254 -11.05 -3.29 -7.50
C ILE A 254 -11.98 -4.29 -8.19
N PHE A 255 -13.22 -4.43 -7.73
CA PHE A 255 -14.17 -5.46 -8.16
C PHE A 255 -15.35 -4.89 -8.94
N ASP A 256 -15.26 -3.67 -9.45
CA ASP A 256 -16.25 -3.13 -10.37
C ASP A 256 -16.39 -4.07 -11.57
N ARG A 257 -17.58 -4.68 -11.73
CA ARG A 257 -17.84 -5.70 -12.76
C ARG A 257 -17.64 -5.14 -14.17
N ASP A 258 -17.83 -3.84 -14.34
CA ASP A 258 -17.74 -3.20 -15.65
C ASP A 258 -16.29 -2.87 -16.06
N PHE A 259 -15.29 -3.06 -15.20
CA PHE A 259 -13.94 -2.52 -15.47
C PHE A 259 -12.75 -3.33 -14.92
N PRO A 260 -12.52 -4.57 -15.38
CA PRO A 260 -11.34 -5.35 -14.98
C PRO A 260 -10.01 -4.62 -15.23
N LEU A 261 -9.90 -3.79 -16.28
CA LEU A 261 -8.67 -3.03 -16.55
C LEU A 261 -8.34 -1.97 -15.49
N LYS A 262 -9.34 -1.32 -14.85
CA LYS A 262 -9.08 -0.27 -13.84
C LYS A 262 -8.37 -0.85 -12.62
N ARG A 263 -8.74 -2.06 -12.21
CA ARG A 263 -8.09 -2.81 -11.13
C ARG A 263 -6.61 -3.03 -11.41
N HIS A 264 -6.28 -3.49 -12.62
CA HIS A 264 -4.89 -3.78 -12.96
C HIS A 264 -4.07 -2.48 -13.03
N TRP A 265 -4.61 -1.40 -13.60
CA TRP A 265 -3.94 -0.08 -13.56
C TRP A 265 -3.69 0.40 -12.14
N PHE A 266 -4.65 0.18 -11.23
CA PHE A 266 -4.48 0.53 -9.82
C PHE A 266 -3.36 -0.28 -9.14
N PHE A 267 -3.32 -1.60 -9.34
CA PHE A 267 -2.22 -2.43 -8.83
C PHE A 267 -0.88 -2.05 -9.45
N MET A 268 -0.87 -1.75 -10.75
CA MET A 268 0.30 -1.26 -11.46
C MET A 268 0.86 -0.01 -10.77
N SER A 269 0.00 0.97 -10.48
CA SER A 269 0.35 2.20 -9.78
C SER A 269 0.89 1.98 -8.37
N ILE A 270 0.35 0.99 -7.63
CA ILE A 270 0.90 0.61 -6.32
C ILE A 270 2.32 0.06 -6.49
N PHE A 271 2.51 -0.90 -7.38
CA PHE A 271 3.81 -1.53 -7.58
C PHE A 271 4.87 -0.54 -8.09
N THR A 272 4.54 0.33 -9.04
CA THR A 272 5.46 1.38 -9.49
C THR A 272 5.83 2.34 -8.36
N SER A 273 4.88 2.71 -7.49
CA SER A 273 5.13 3.56 -6.33
C SER A 273 6.08 2.90 -5.34
N ILE A 274 5.91 1.59 -5.07
CA ILE A 274 6.83 0.84 -4.20
C ILE A 274 8.23 0.78 -4.82
N THR A 275 8.34 0.57 -6.14
CA THR A 275 9.63 0.59 -6.86
C THR A 275 10.32 1.95 -6.72
N PHE A 276 9.58 3.05 -6.94
CA PHE A 276 10.11 4.40 -6.78
C PHE A 276 10.57 4.67 -5.35
N LEU A 277 9.74 4.37 -4.35
CA LEU A 277 10.10 4.57 -2.94
C LEU A 277 11.29 3.70 -2.53
N SER A 278 11.37 2.47 -3.02
CA SER A 278 12.52 1.59 -2.78
C SER A 278 13.80 2.13 -3.44
N MET A 279 13.69 2.77 -4.60
CA MET A 279 14.82 3.44 -5.25
C MET A 279 15.27 4.68 -4.47
N VAL A 280 14.33 5.46 -3.94
CA VAL A 280 14.63 6.59 -3.04
C VAL A 280 15.35 6.08 -1.79
N ASP A 281 14.82 5.05 -1.14
CA ASP A 281 15.41 4.42 0.04
C ASP A 281 16.82 3.89 -0.26
N TYR A 282 17.00 3.20 -1.40
CA TYR A 282 18.31 2.73 -1.86
C TYR A 282 19.29 3.89 -2.02
N LEU A 283 18.86 5.01 -2.59
CA LEU A 283 19.76 6.15 -2.80
C LEU A 283 20.07 6.89 -1.51
N MET A 284 19.11 7.04 -0.61
CA MET A 284 19.32 7.67 0.70
C MET A 284 20.26 6.82 1.56
N ASN A 285 20.12 5.50 1.53
CA ASN A 285 20.95 4.59 2.33
C ASN A 285 22.33 4.32 1.72
N ASN A 286 22.51 4.49 0.40
CA ASN A 286 23.81 4.36 -0.28
C ASN A 286 24.57 5.69 -0.44
N GLN A 287 24.16 6.75 0.26
CA GLN A 287 24.89 8.03 0.29
C GLN A 287 26.13 8.01 1.19
N THR A 288 26.39 6.92 1.92
CA THR A 288 27.77 6.55 2.25
C THR A 288 28.42 5.98 1.00
N PRO A 289 29.54 6.55 0.50
CA PRO A 289 30.14 6.16 -0.76
C PRO A 289 30.69 4.74 -0.61
N THR A 290 29.89 3.70 -0.93
CA THR A 290 30.30 2.33 -1.26
C THR A 290 29.08 1.42 -1.27
N THR A 291 28.48 1.22 -2.44
CA THR A 291 27.49 0.16 -2.65
C THR A 291 28.13 -1.21 -2.52
N PHE A 292 27.59 -2.00 -1.58
CA PHE A 292 27.89 -3.41 -1.38
C PHE A 292 27.23 -4.23 -2.50
N SER A 293 27.99 -4.48 -3.56
CA SER A 293 27.75 -5.60 -4.49
C SER A 293 29.01 -6.44 -4.47
N LEU A 294 28.97 -7.53 -3.72
CA LEU A 294 30.05 -8.52 -3.70
C LEU A 294 30.30 -9.09 -5.12
N CYS A 295 29.32 -8.97 -6.03
CA CYS A 295 29.47 -9.30 -7.45
C CYS A 295 30.13 -8.19 -8.28
N ASP A 296 29.85 -6.91 -8.05
CA ASP A 296 30.43 -5.82 -8.87
C ASP A 296 31.85 -5.45 -8.45
N THR A 297 32.22 -5.71 -7.19
CA THR A 297 33.56 -5.37 -6.67
C THR A 297 34.66 -6.26 -7.27
N LEU A 298 34.30 -7.46 -7.77
CA LEU A 298 35.23 -8.34 -8.49
C LEU A 298 35.39 -7.95 -9.97
N CYS A 299 34.50 -7.12 -10.53
CA CYS A 299 34.51 -6.80 -11.96
C CYS A 299 34.99 -5.38 -12.30
N HIS A 300 34.88 -4.39 -11.42
CA HIS A 300 35.27 -3.00 -11.73
C HIS A 300 36.09 -2.33 -10.61
N SER A 301 37.39 -2.62 -10.60
CA SER A 301 38.40 -1.87 -9.85
C SER A 301 38.72 -0.54 -10.54
N ASN A 302 37.92 0.50 -10.28
CA ASN A 302 38.38 1.89 -10.43
C ASN A 302 37.73 2.76 -9.36
N ILE A 303 38.48 2.92 -8.28
CA ILE A 303 38.16 3.67 -7.07
C ILE A 303 38.16 5.17 -7.42
N ILE A 304 36.99 5.79 -7.45
CA ILE A 304 36.89 7.25 -7.35
C ILE A 304 36.83 7.59 -5.86
N SER A 305 37.98 7.91 -5.30
CA SER A 305 38.07 8.66 -4.04
C SER A 305 37.55 10.07 -4.31
N ASN A 306 36.37 10.43 -3.81
CA ASN A 306 36.09 11.84 -3.62
C ASN A 306 35.28 12.12 -2.36
N LYS A 307 35.72 13.22 -1.76
CA LYS A 307 35.34 13.81 -0.48
C LYS A 307 33.83 13.85 -0.28
N SER A 308 33.45 13.68 0.98
CA SER A 308 32.12 13.79 1.55
C SER A 308 31.47 15.16 1.32
N ASP A 309 30.91 15.39 0.14
CA ASP A 309 29.94 16.46 -0.08
C ASP A 309 28.55 15.90 0.21
N TRP A 310 28.12 16.07 1.47
CA TRP A 310 26.77 15.80 1.98
C TRP A 310 25.68 16.71 1.35
N ASN A 311 25.86 17.18 0.11
CA ASN A 311 24.83 17.85 -0.70
C ASN A 311 23.81 16.84 -1.28
N CYS A 312 23.53 15.82 -0.47
CA CYS A 312 22.91 14.52 -0.68
C CYS A 312 21.38 14.53 -0.84
N LEU A 313 20.83 15.60 -1.40
CA LEU A 313 19.44 15.64 -1.87
C LEU A 313 19.27 16.46 -3.14
N LYS A 314 20.38 16.83 -3.81
CA LYS A 314 20.28 17.14 -5.23
C LYS A 314 19.85 15.82 -5.87
N LEU A 315 18.55 15.70 -6.16
CA LEU A 315 17.97 14.89 -7.23
C LEU A 315 18.88 15.11 -8.44
N SER A 316 19.97 14.36 -8.48
CA SER A 316 20.98 14.55 -9.48
C SER A 316 20.28 14.12 -10.74
N TRP A 317 20.10 15.05 -11.68
CA TRP A 317 19.55 14.77 -12.99
C TRP A 317 20.31 13.63 -13.70
N GLN A 318 21.50 13.26 -13.20
CA GLN A 318 22.31 12.16 -13.67
C GLN A 318 21.81 10.77 -13.21
N ASN A 319 20.99 10.65 -12.16
CA ASN A 319 20.47 9.36 -11.71
C ASN A 319 19.28 8.91 -12.56
N LYS A 320 19.59 8.32 -13.71
CA LYS A 320 18.61 7.87 -14.70
C LYS A 320 17.58 6.90 -14.10
N TRP A 321 17.97 6.04 -13.16
CA TRP A 321 17.09 5.04 -12.54
C TRP A 321 16.02 5.67 -11.63
N LEU A 322 16.40 6.66 -10.82
CA LEU A 322 15.45 7.40 -9.99
C LEU A 322 14.39 8.07 -10.85
N TRP A 323 14.81 8.84 -11.86
CA TRP A 323 13.89 9.54 -12.76
C TRP A 323 13.03 8.60 -13.59
N MET A 324 13.58 7.47 -14.01
CA MET A 324 12.80 6.46 -14.71
C MET A 324 11.74 5.84 -13.80
N SER A 325 12.08 5.47 -12.55
CA SER A 325 11.10 4.94 -11.60
C SER A 325 10.01 5.95 -11.23
N LEU A 326 10.37 7.24 -11.07
CA LEU A 326 9.41 8.33 -10.87
C LEU A 326 8.51 8.51 -12.09
N GLY A 327 9.08 8.54 -13.30
CA GLY A 327 8.34 8.68 -14.55
C GLY A 327 7.32 7.57 -14.74
N LEU A 328 7.72 6.31 -14.52
CA LEU A 328 6.82 5.16 -14.54
C LEU A 328 5.69 5.26 -13.51
N THR A 329 6.01 5.74 -12.30
CA THR A 329 5.01 5.98 -11.25
C THR A 329 3.99 7.03 -11.68
N VAL A 330 4.45 8.18 -12.16
CA VAL A 330 3.59 9.26 -12.65
C VAL A 330 2.74 8.82 -13.83
N LEU A 331 3.32 8.11 -14.80
CA LEU A 331 2.60 7.59 -15.97
C LEU A 331 1.52 6.58 -15.58
N SER A 332 1.82 5.66 -14.66
CA SER A 332 0.85 4.66 -14.20
C SER A 332 -0.34 5.30 -13.48
N TRP A 333 -0.09 6.24 -12.56
CA TRP A 333 -1.15 7.02 -11.90
C TRP A 333 -1.91 7.91 -12.88
N GLY A 334 -1.19 8.53 -13.82
CA GLY A 334 -1.78 9.31 -14.91
C GLY A 334 -2.76 8.49 -15.74
N ALA A 335 -2.39 7.27 -16.15
CA ALA A 335 -3.27 6.34 -16.86
C ALA A 335 -4.50 5.95 -16.01
N PHE A 336 -4.29 5.63 -14.73
CA PHE A 336 -5.39 5.33 -13.81
C PHE A 336 -6.39 6.50 -13.69
N PHE A 337 -5.91 7.73 -13.53
CA PHE A 337 -6.75 8.92 -13.41
C PHE A 337 -7.39 9.35 -14.73
N MET A 338 -6.67 9.28 -15.85
CA MET A 338 -7.21 9.57 -17.18
C MET A 338 -8.45 8.72 -17.45
N ARG A 339 -8.37 7.41 -17.17
CA ARG A 339 -9.48 6.48 -17.32
C ARG A 339 -10.66 6.76 -16.39
N ARG A 340 -10.43 7.43 -15.26
CA ARG A 340 -11.46 7.71 -14.26
C ARG A 340 -12.19 9.03 -14.51
N PHE A 341 -11.46 10.06 -14.93
CA PHE A 341 -11.93 11.44 -14.85
C PHE A 341 -11.95 12.18 -16.19
N VAL A 342 -11.25 11.70 -17.21
CA VAL A 342 -11.10 12.43 -18.47
C VAL A 342 -11.96 11.80 -19.55
N ALA A 343 -12.85 12.59 -20.15
CA ALA A 343 -13.62 12.19 -21.32
C ALA A 343 -12.77 12.35 -22.59
N VAL A 344 -11.87 11.40 -22.83
CA VAL A 344 -11.09 11.30 -24.08
C VAL A 344 -11.78 10.32 -25.03
N SER A 345 -11.55 10.44 -26.33
CA SER A 345 -11.95 9.39 -27.27
C SER A 345 -11.31 8.06 -26.86
N LYS A 346 -12.11 6.98 -26.90
CA LYS A 346 -11.67 5.64 -26.47
C LYS A 346 -10.40 5.17 -27.19
N LEU A 347 -10.30 5.47 -28.49
CA LEU A 347 -9.15 5.12 -29.32
C LEU A 347 -7.85 5.78 -28.85
N VAL A 348 -7.88 7.10 -28.62
CA VAL A 348 -6.68 7.84 -28.15
C VAL A 348 -6.26 7.36 -26.78
N GLN A 349 -7.24 7.10 -25.89
CA GLN A 349 -6.96 6.54 -24.58
C GLN A 349 -6.30 5.15 -24.67
N GLN A 350 -6.83 4.25 -25.50
CA GLN A 350 -6.26 2.90 -25.69
C GLN A 350 -4.84 2.95 -26.25
N ILE A 351 -4.57 3.84 -27.22
CA ILE A 351 -3.21 4.03 -27.78
C ILE A 351 -2.25 4.51 -26.68
N ALA A 352 -2.66 5.50 -25.88
CA ALA A 352 -1.84 6.02 -24.78
C ALA A 352 -1.58 4.94 -23.71
N GLU A 353 -2.61 4.19 -23.32
CA GLU A 353 -2.50 3.08 -22.38
C GLU A 353 -1.57 1.98 -22.91
N MET A 354 -1.66 1.63 -24.19
CA MET A 354 -0.77 0.66 -24.86
C MET A 354 0.69 1.11 -24.86
N LEU A 355 0.95 2.39 -25.14
CA LEU A 355 2.30 2.94 -25.11
C LEU A 355 2.88 2.92 -23.69
N ILE A 356 2.11 3.36 -22.69
CA ILE A 356 2.54 3.38 -21.29
C ILE A 356 2.83 1.97 -20.79
N VAL A 357 1.92 1.02 -21.02
CA VAL A 357 2.11 -0.35 -20.54
C VAL A 357 3.27 -1.05 -21.25
N SER A 358 3.45 -0.82 -22.56
CA SER A 358 4.55 -1.41 -23.33
C SER A 358 5.90 -0.88 -22.83
N ALA A 359 6.01 0.44 -22.62
CA ALA A 359 7.20 1.05 -22.06
C ALA A 359 7.51 0.46 -20.68
N GLN A 360 6.49 0.27 -19.84
CA GLN A 360 6.74 -0.29 -18.53
C GLN A 360 7.11 -1.77 -18.53
N VAL A 361 6.44 -2.61 -19.34
CA VAL A 361 6.81 -4.02 -19.45
C VAL A 361 8.25 -4.14 -19.96
N ALA A 362 8.64 -3.34 -20.95
CA ALA A 362 10.01 -3.32 -21.47
C ALA A 362 11.03 -2.89 -20.41
N ILE A 363 10.77 -1.78 -19.69
CA ILE A 363 11.69 -1.29 -18.66
C ILE A 363 11.78 -2.26 -17.48
N SER A 364 10.64 -2.75 -16.99
CA SER A 364 10.62 -3.68 -15.85
C SER A 364 11.28 -5.02 -16.23
N GLY A 365 11.03 -5.52 -17.45
CA GLY A 365 11.71 -6.70 -17.98
C GLY A 365 13.22 -6.51 -18.11
N TYR A 366 13.66 -5.37 -18.66
CA TYR A 366 15.09 -5.02 -18.72
C TYR A 366 15.73 -4.98 -17.33
N VAL A 367 15.06 -4.34 -16.35
CA VAL A 367 15.54 -4.30 -14.96
C VAL A 367 15.62 -5.71 -14.37
N ILE A 368 14.61 -6.56 -14.57
CA ILE A 368 14.61 -7.95 -14.08
C ILE A 368 15.79 -8.73 -14.66
N VAL A 369 16.03 -8.65 -15.98
CA VAL A 369 17.12 -9.35 -16.65
C VAL A 369 18.48 -8.90 -16.11
N ASN A 370 18.67 -7.60 -15.90
CA ASN A 370 19.91 -7.07 -15.32
C ASN A 370 20.07 -7.45 -13.84
N LEU A 371 19.02 -7.35 -13.02
CA LEU A 371 19.06 -7.69 -11.60
C LEU A 371 19.32 -9.19 -11.36
N THR A 372 18.83 -10.04 -12.24
CA THR A 372 19.05 -11.50 -12.14
C THR A 372 20.37 -11.92 -12.79
N GLY A 373 21.03 -11.07 -13.58
CA GLY A 373 22.15 -11.50 -14.43
C GLY A 373 21.77 -12.65 -15.37
N GLY A 374 20.49 -12.76 -15.75
CA GLY A 374 19.93 -13.90 -16.47
C GLY A 374 19.74 -15.18 -15.63
N ARG A 375 20.02 -15.14 -14.32
CA ARG A 375 20.02 -16.27 -13.38
C ARG A 375 19.09 -15.99 -12.19
N LEU A 376 17.89 -16.57 -12.24
CA LEU A 376 16.85 -16.41 -11.21
C LEU A 376 17.28 -16.95 -9.83
N ASP A 377 18.24 -17.87 -9.77
CA ASP A 377 18.79 -18.50 -8.57
C ASP A 377 19.63 -17.55 -7.70
N GLN A 378 20.02 -16.38 -8.19
CA GLN A 378 20.94 -15.47 -7.50
C GLN A 378 20.26 -14.44 -6.58
N ILE A 379 18.93 -14.39 -6.53
CA ILE A 379 18.21 -13.42 -5.69
C ILE A 379 18.01 -14.04 -4.32
N SER A 380 18.98 -13.77 -3.45
CA SER A 380 19.10 -14.41 -2.14
C SER A 380 18.01 -14.04 -1.13
N CYS A 381 17.26 -12.94 -1.36
CA CYS A 381 16.37 -12.35 -0.35
C CYS A 381 15.14 -11.65 -0.97
N PRO A 382 13.93 -11.79 -0.39
CA PRO A 382 12.79 -10.95 -0.77
C PRO A 382 13.05 -9.49 -0.37
N SER A 383 12.88 -8.57 -1.32
CA SER A 383 12.95 -7.12 -1.06
C SER A 383 11.75 -6.42 -1.67
N ASN A 384 11.39 -5.26 -1.14
CA ASN A 384 10.30 -4.45 -1.70
C ASN A 384 10.54 -4.09 -3.16
N LEU A 385 11.78 -3.73 -3.50
CA LEU A 385 12.18 -3.41 -4.86
C LEU A 385 11.96 -4.61 -5.80
N TYR A 386 12.39 -5.80 -5.39
CA TYR A 386 12.21 -7.01 -6.18
C TYR A 386 10.72 -7.34 -6.37
N PHE A 387 9.97 -7.38 -5.26
CA PHE A 387 8.54 -7.67 -5.27
C PHE A 387 7.76 -6.68 -6.14
N SER A 388 8.09 -5.39 -6.05
CA SER A 388 7.40 -4.35 -6.79
C SER A 388 7.74 -4.33 -8.28
N ILE A 389 8.99 -4.61 -8.66
CA ILE A 389 9.38 -4.73 -10.07
C ILE A 389 8.62 -5.90 -10.70
N TRP A 390 8.62 -7.08 -10.09
CA TRP A 390 7.87 -8.24 -10.61
C TRP A 390 6.36 -8.02 -10.61
N GLY A 391 5.81 -7.45 -9.54
CA GLY A 391 4.40 -7.11 -9.45
C GLY A 391 3.97 -6.16 -10.58
N SER A 392 4.78 -5.13 -10.85
CA SER A 392 4.55 -4.20 -11.96
C SER A 392 4.69 -4.88 -13.33
N PHE A 393 5.68 -5.77 -13.51
CA PHE A 393 5.88 -6.50 -14.76
C PHE A 393 4.68 -7.39 -15.12
N PHE A 394 4.25 -8.27 -14.21
CA PHE A 394 3.11 -9.17 -14.45
C PHE A 394 1.80 -8.40 -14.62
N THR A 395 1.58 -7.36 -13.80
CA THR A 395 0.39 -6.51 -13.95
C THR A 395 0.39 -5.80 -15.30
N GLY A 396 1.54 -5.33 -15.76
CA GLY A 396 1.72 -4.74 -17.09
C GLY A 396 1.40 -5.73 -18.21
N ILE A 397 1.89 -6.97 -18.14
CA ILE A 397 1.57 -8.02 -19.12
C ILE A 397 0.05 -8.27 -19.19
N TRP A 398 -0.62 -8.35 -18.04
CA TRP A 398 -2.08 -8.53 -18.02
C TRP A 398 -2.84 -7.36 -18.63
N ILE A 399 -2.44 -6.12 -18.32
CA ILE A 399 -3.03 -4.92 -18.94
C ILE A 399 -2.82 -4.96 -20.45
N PHE A 400 -1.59 -5.21 -20.91
CA PHE A 400 -1.24 -5.27 -22.33
C PHE A 400 -2.03 -6.34 -23.08
N SER A 401 -2.10 -7.56 -22.52
CA SER A 401 -2.89 -8.66 -23.08
C SER A 401 -4.38 -8.30 -23.18
N SER A 402 -4.92 -7.68 -22.13
CA SER A 402 -6.32 -7.25 -22.12
C SER A 402 -6.61 -6.16 -23.16
N LEU A 403 -5.67 -5.22 -23.34
CA LEU A 403 -5.81 -4.16 -24.36
C LEU A 403 -5.76 -4.72 -25.78
N LEU A 404 -4.85 -5.67 -26.06
CA LEU A 404 -4.78 -6.34 -27.35
C LEU A 404 -6.09 -7.08 -27.69
N GLN A 405 -6.68 -7.77 -26.71
CA GLN A 405 -7.97 -8.45 -26.90
C GLN A 405 -9.08 -7.45 -27.26
N THR A 406 -9.10 -6.27 -26.63
CA THR A 406 -10.10 -5.22 -26.94
C THR A 406 -9.87 -4.50 -28.26
N TRP A 407 -8.70 -4.65 -28.88
CA TRP A 407 -8.37 -4.05 -30.19
C TRP A 407 -8.71 -4.97 -31.36
N GLY A 408 -8.67 -6.29 -31.14
CA GLY A 408 -9.04 -7.28 -32.15
C GLY A 408 -10.54 -7.58 -32.23
N ALA A 409 -11.33 -7.11 -31.26
CA ALA A 409 -12.78 -7.20 -31.21
C ALA A 409 -13.42 -5.88 -31.62
#